data_AF-A0A2W6T2E9-F1
#
_entry.id   AF-A0A2W6T2E9-F1
#
_cell.length_a   1.000
_cell.length_b   1.000
_cell.length_c   1.000
_cell.angle_alpha   90.00
_cell.angle_beta   90.00
_cell.angle_gamma   90.00
#
_symmetry.space_group_name_H-M   'P 1'
#
loop_
_entity.id
_entity.type
_entity.pdbx_description
1 polymer ?
#
loop_
_entity_poly.entity_id
_entity_poly.type
_entity_poly.pdbx_seq_one_letter_code
_entity_poly.pdbx_strand_id
1 'polypeptide(L)'
;MKNKYYLLLGLLILPTLFSAQTVEERKKIASFSNKSINESLVNELNKEYKAAKIRVENYLHSNPNVKKKNFIGLDNATMIELMDVSPNGDLIYAKTHNQGAAITARANKLYSGGGLGINIQGQNMIAGEWDGGSARFSHQEFLVNGFSKINILDGASGADHATHVAGTIAAQGINPLVRGVAFNSSINSYDWN
;
A
#
# COMPACT_ATOMS: atom_id res chain seq x y z
N MET A 1 58.05 34.62 -19.91
CA MET A 1 56.61 34.89 -20.14
C MET A 1 55.84 33.62 -19.76
N LYS A 2 55.11 33.61 -18.64
CA LYS A 2 54.34 32.44 -18.16
C LYS A 2 52.85 32.72 -18.39
N ASN A 3 52.20 31.99 -19.29
CA ASN A 3 50.77 32.13 -19.53
C ASN A 3 49.99 31.34 -18.47
N LYS A 4 49.11 32.03 -17.75
CA LYS A 4 48.15 31.46 -16.81
C LYS A 4 46.93 30.97 -17.59
N TYR A 5 46.60 29.68 -17.49
CA TYR A 5 45.31 29.16 -17.91
C TYR A 5 44.41 29.05 -16.68
N TYR A 6 43.44 29.96 -16.57
CA TYR A 6 42.34 29.82 -15.61
C TYR A 6 41.33 28.83 -16.18
N LEU A 7 41.25 27.62 -15.60
CA LEU A 7 40.18 26.67 -15.86
C LEU A 7 38.90 27.26 -15.25
N LEU A 8 38.05 27.88 -16.08
CA LEU A 8 36.69 28.22 -15.69
C LEU A 8 35.87 26.91 -15.71
N LEU A 9 35.81 26.19 -14.59
CA LEU A 9 34.75 25.19 -14.38
C LEU A 9 33.44 25.95 -14.17
N GLY A 10 32.79 26.28 -15.29
CA GLY A 10 31.43 26.81 -15.29
C GLY A 10 30.47 25.75 -14.75
N LEU A 11 29.78 26.09 -13.67
CA LEU A 11 28.64 25.37 -13.12
C LEU A 11 27.66 24.96 -14.23
N LEU A 12 27.51 23.65 -14.44
CA LEU A 12 26.33 23.06 -15.07
C LEU A 12 25.55 22.29 -14.00
N ILE A 13 24.99 23.03 -13.05
CA ILE A 13 23.83 22.54 -12.29
C ILE A 13 22.62 23.02 -13.07
N LEU A 14 22.16 22.22 -14.04
CA LEU A 14 20.81 22.39 -14.57
C LEU A 14 19.83 22.06 -13.44
N PRO A 15 18.99 23.00 -12.96
CA PRO A 15 17.85 22.59 -12.18
C PRO A 15 16.95 21.78 -13.12
N THR A 16 16.78 20.50 -12.82
CA THR A 16 15.67 19.73 -13.37
C THR A 16 14.39 20.45 -12.94
N LEU A 17 13.83 21.25 -13.85
CA LEU A 17 12.52 21.84 -13.68
C LEU A 17 11.52 20.69 -13.67
N PHE A 18 11.19 20.22 -12.47
CA PHE A 18 10.01 19.39 -12.26
C PHE A 18 8.78 20.26 -12.57
N SER A 19 8.34 20.26 -13.83
CA SER A 19 7.06 20.83 -14.19
C SER A 19 5.96 19.95 -13.59
N ALA A 20 5.42 20.37 -12.44
CA ALA A 20 4.13 19.89 -11.99
C ALA A 20 3.04 20.26 -13.02
N GLN A 21 1.92 19.54 -13.00
CA GLN A 21 0.78 19.86 -13.87
C GLN A 21 0.36 21.31 -13.70
N THR A 22 0.29 22.06 -14.80
CA THR A 22 -0.24 23.44 -14.87
C THR A 22 -1.72 23.48 -14.46
N VAL A 23 -2.23 24.68 -14.14
CA VAL A 23 -3.66 24.87 -13.80
C VAL A 23 -4.54 24.40 -14.96
N GLU A 24 -4.12 24.67 -16.19
CA GLU A 24 -4.79 24.33 -17.45
C GLU A 24 -4.79 22.82 -17.68
N GLU A 25 -3.67 22.14 -17.46
CA GLU A 25 -3.58 20.68 -17.54
C GLU A 25 -4.47 20.00 -16.50
N ARG A 26 -4.49 20.49 -15.24
CA ARG A 26 -5.39 19.97 -14.21
C ARG A 26 -6.86 20.14 -14.60
N LYS A 27 -7.24 21.29 -15.17
CA LYS A 27 -8.59 21.54 -15.68
C LYS A 27 -8.96 20.59 -16.83
N LYS A 28 -8.05 20.36 -17.77
CA LYS A 28 -8.24 19.43 -18.89
C LYS A 28 -8.38 17.98 -18.38
N ILE A 29 -7.53 17.54 -17.47
CA ILE A 29 -7.63 16.21 -16.84
C ILE A 29 -8.97 16.05 -16.12
N ALA A 30 -9.37 17.05 -15.33
CA ALA A 30 -10.65 17.04 -14.62
C ALA A 30 -11.87 17.06 -15.55
N SER A 31 -11.75 17.59 -16.78
CA SER A 31 -12.86 17.59 -17.75
C SER A 31 -13.20 16.19 -18.29
N PHE A 32 -12.30 15.21 -18.18
CA PHE A 32 -12.61 13.82 -18.55
C PHE A 32 -13.46 13.10 -17.49
N SER A 33 -13.61 13.67 -16.29
CA SER A 33 -14.46 13.12 -15.24
C SER A 33 -15.92 13.48 -15.46
N ASN A 34 -16.79 12.48 -15.55
CA ASN A 34 -18.23 12.71 -15.57
C ASN A 34 -18.73 13.00 -14.14
N LYS A 35 -18.72 14.28 -13.76
CA LYS A 35 -19.08 14.73 -12.40
C LYS A 35 -20.50 14.33 -12.00
N SER A 36 -21.46 14.45 -12.92
CA SER A 36 -22.87 14.12 -12.64
C SER A 36 -23.08 12.63 -12.38
N ILE A 37 -22.43 11.75 -13.15
CA ILE A 37 -22.46 10.31 -12.90
C ILE A 37 -21.73 9.98 -11.59
N ASN A 38 -20.59 10.62 -11.30
CA ASN A 38 -19.87 10.39 -10.05
C ASN A 38 -20.71 10.78 -8.82
N GLU A 39 -21.43 11.90 -8.88
CA GLU A 39 -22.35 12.32 -7.81
C GLU A 39 -23.49 11.32 -7.63
N SER A 40 -24.06 10.83 -8.74
CA SER A 40 -25.13 9.81 -8.71
C SER A 40 -24.62 8.49 -8.09
N LEU A 41 -23.43 8.05 -8.50
CA LEU A 41 -22.78 6.86 -7.95
C LEU A 41 -22.47 7.01 -6.45
N VAL A 42 -22.01 8.18 -6.00
CA VAL A 42 -21.78 8.44 -4.58
C VAL A 42 -23.08 8.32 -3.78
N ASN A 43 -24.20 8.83 -4.31
CA ASN A 43 -25.50 8.71 -3.65
C ASN A 43 -25.98 7.26 -3.56
N GLU A 44 -25.80 6.50 -4.64
CA GLU A 44 -26.12 5.06 -4.69
C GLU A 44 -25.29 4.27 -3.67
N LEU A 45 -23.96 4.40 -3.69
CA LEU A 45 -23.06 3.72 -2.76
C LEU A 45 -23.36 4.08 -1.30
N ASN A 46 -23.71 5.35 -1.02
CA ASN A 46 -24.10 5.77 0.33
C ASN A 46 -25.42 5.12 0.79
N LYS A 47 -26.38 4.95 -0.12
CA LYS A 47 -27.65 4.27 0.18
C LYS A 47 -27.40 2.78 0.46
N GLU A 48 -26.61 2.12 -0.38
CA GLU A 48 -26.25 0.72 -0.21
C GLU A 48 -25.48 0.49 1.10
N TYR A 49 -24.49 1.33 1.39
CA TYR A 49 -23.71 1.27 2.63
C TYR A 49 -24.59 1.40 3.88
N LYS A 50 -25.55 2.33 3.88
CA LYS A 50 -26.50 2.48 5.00
C LYS A 50 -27.38 1.24 5.16
N ALA A 51 -27.88 0.69 4.05
CA ALA A 51 -28.71 -0.51 4.09
C ALA A 51 -27.92 -1.73 4.60
N ALA A 52 -26.68 -1.91 4.14
CA ALA A 52 -25.77 -2.96 4.62
C ALA A 52 -25.50 -2.82 6.13
N LYS A 53 -25.24 -1.60 6.61
CA LYS A 53 -25.04 -1.32 8.03
C LYS A 53 -26.24 -1.76 8.89
N ILE A 54 -27.47 -1.46 8.44
CA ILE A 54 -28.70 -1.89 9.15
C ILE A 54 -28.79 -3.42 9.18
N ARG A 55 -28.50 -4.11 8.06
CA ARG A 55 -28.52 -5.58 8.01
C ARG A 55 -27.50 -6.19 8.98
N VAL A 56 -26.27 -5.65 9.01
CA VAL A 56 -25.23 -6.08 9.94
C VAL A 56 -25.65 -5.85 11.39
N GLU A 57 -26.18 -4.68 11.73
CA GLU A 57 -26.65 -4.37 13.09
C GLU A 57 -27.77 -5.32 13.54
N ASN A 58 -28.78 -5.55 12.69
CA ASN A 58 -29.85 -6.50 12.97
C ASN A 58 -29.33 -7.92 13.16
N TYR A 59 -28.42 -8.37 12.29
CA TYR A 59 -27.83 -9.70 12.38
C TYR A 59 -27.03 -9.89 13.68
N LEU A 60 -26.20 -8.91 14.05
CA LEU A 60 -25.40 -8.96 15.27
C LEU A 60 -26.28 -8.95 16.53
N HIS A 61 -27.42 -8.24 16.50
CA HIS A 61 -28.39 -8.25 17.59
C HIS A 61 -28.99 -9.65 17.81
N SER A 62 -29.31 -10.37 16.73
CA SER A 62 -29.82 -11.74 16.79
C SER A 62 -28.74 -12.79 17.03
N ASN A 63 -27.46 -12.46 16.85
CA ASN A 63 -26.33 -13.38 16.92
C ASN A 63 -25.20 -12.83 17.80
N PRO A 64 -25.37 -12.78 19.14
CA PRO A 64 -24.43 -12.11 20.05
C PRO A 64 -23.02 -12.72 20.08
N ASN A 65 -22.86 -13.96 19.60
CA ASN A 65 -21.57 -14.63 19.51
C ASN A 65 -20.75 -14.22 18.27
N VAL A 66 -21.37 -13.56 17.29
CA VAL A 66 -20.68 -13.10 16.08
C VAL A 66 -20.09 -11.72 16.36
N LYS A 67 -18.79 -11.56 16.12
CA LYS A 67 -18.10 -10.28 16.25
C LYS A 67 -18.10 -9.54 14.92
N LYS A 68 -18.43 -8.24 14.96
CA LYS A 68 -18.32 -7.36 13.78
C LYS A 68 -16.89 -7.32 13.24
N LYS A 69 -15.90 -7.24 14.12
CA LYS A 69 -14.48 -7.29 13.78
C LYS A 69 -13.87 -8.53 14.39
N ASN A 70 -13.13 -9.27 13.59
CA ASN A 70 -12.44 -10.47 14.05
C ASN A 70 -11.01 -10.50 13.50
N PHE A 71 -10.15 -11.26 14.15
CA PHE A 71 -8.79 -11.48 13.72
C PHE A 71 -8.61 -12.95 13.33
N ILE A 72 -7.95 -13.20 12.19
CA ILE A 72 -7.73 -14.53 11.63
C ILE A 72 -6.26 -14.71 11.22
N GLY A 73 -5.87 -15.96 10.95
CA GLY A 73 -4.52 -16.34 10.54
C GLY A 73 -3.70 -16.96 11.68
N LEU A 74 -2.49 -17.44 11.35
CA LEU A 74 -1.63 -18.20 12.28
C LEU A 74 -1.31 -17.43 13.58
N ASP A 75 -1.40 -16.10 13.56
CA ASP A 75 -1.10 -15.22 14.70
C ASP A 75 -2.18 -14.14 14.93
N ASN A 76 -3.44 -14.31 14.46
CA ASN A 76 -4.46 -13.24 14.49
C ASN A 76 -4.03 -11.93 13.77
N ALA A 77 -3.08 -12.00 12.84
CA ALA A 77 -2.53 -10.82 12.17
C ALA A 77 -3.46 -10.19 11.12
N THR A 78 -4.51 -10.88 10.67
CA THR A 78 -5.44 -10.37 9.66
C THR A 78 -6.75 -9.95 10.30
N MET A 79 -7.02 -8.64 10.33
CA MET A 79 -8.31 -8.11 10.74
C MET A 79 -9.33 -8.26 9.60
N ILE A 80 -10.50 -8.81 9.93
CA ILE A 80 -11.66 -8.87 9.06
C ILE A 80 -12.81 -8.10 9.69
N GLU A 81 -13.60 -7.39 8.88
CA GLU A 81 -14.81 -6.69 9.31
C GLU A 81 -16.03 -7.20 8.54
N LEU A 82 -17.10 -7.54 9.27
CA LEU A 82 -18.39 -7.86 8.69
C LEU A 82 -18.99 -6.58 8.09
N MET A 83 -19.05 -6.53 6.77
CA MET A 83 -19.50 -5.37 6.00
C MET A 83 -20.97 -5.44 5.62
N ASP A 84 -21.48 -6.65 5.40
CA ASP A 84 -22.86 -6.87 5.00
C ASP A 84 -23.34 -8.29 5.33
N VAL A 85 -24.66 -8.48 5.30
CA VAL A 85 -25.33 -9.78 5.34
C VAL A 85 -26.22 -9.87 4.12
N SER A 86 -26.02 -10.90 3.29
CA SER A 86 -26.77 -11.07 2.06
C SER A 86 -28.23 -11.47 2.36
N PRO A 87 -29.16 -11.35 1.39
CA PRO A 87 -30.56 -11.74 1.57
C PRO A 87 -30.77 -13.22 1.95
N ASN A 88 -29.85 -14.10 1.58
CA ASN A 88 -29.86 -15.52 1.94
C ASN A 88 -29.12 -15.83 3.26
N GLY A 89 -28.60 -14.81 3.96
CA GLY A 89 -27.97 -14.95 5.28
C GLY A 89 -26.46 -15.16 5.26
N ASP A 90 -25.80 -15.08 4.10
CA ASP A 90 -24.35 -15.18 4.02
C ASP A 90 -23.67 -13.92 4.58
N LEU A 91 -22.56 -14.13 5.29
CA LEU A 91 -21.77 -13.06 5.89
C LEU A 91 -20.70 -12.57 4.94
N ILE A 92 -20.70 -11.27 4.65
CA ILE A 92 -19.76 -10.63 3.74
C ILE A 92 -18.71 -9.88 4.54
N TYR A 93 -17.48 -10.40 4.55
CA TYR A 93 -16.36 -9.82 5.27
C TYR A 93 -15.42 -9.06 4.32
N ALA A 94 -14.98 -7.87 4.74
CA ALA A 94 -13.81 -7.22 4.17
C ALA A 94 -12.55 -7.63 4.95
N LYS A 95 -11.45 -7.77 4.23
CA LYS A 95 -10.10 -7.90 4.79
C LYS A 95 -9.13 -7.08 3.96
N THR A 96 -8.04 -6.66 4.56
CA THR A 96 -6.98 -5.96 3.85
C THR A 96 -6.11 -6.95 3.08
N HIS A 97 -5.89 -6.67 1.79
CA HIS A 97 -4.90 -7.37 0.97
C HIS A 97 -3.93 -6.35 0.39
N ASN A 98 -2.64 -6.69 0.36
CA ASN A 98 -1.62 -5.79 -0.17
C ASN A 98 -1.63 -5.69 -1.70
N GLN A 99 -2.08 -6.75 -2.40
CA GLN A 99 -2.24 -6.69 -3.85
C GLN A 99 -3.22 -5.59 -4.29
N GLY A 100 -4.30 -5.36 -3.52
CA GLY A 100 -5.27 -4.30 -3.81
C GLY A 100 -4.66 -2.90 -3.71
N ALA A 101 -3.72 -2.68 -2.78
CA ALA A 101 -3.07 -1.39 -2.59
C ALA A 101 -2.29 -0.95 -3.84
N ALA A 102 -1.53 -1.87 -4.46
CA ALA A 102 -0.78 -1.59 -5.68
C ALA A 102 -1.67 -1.24 -6.88
N ILE A 103 -2.85 -1.85 -6.98
CA ILE A 103 -3.83 -1.56 -8.04
C ILE A 103 -4.47 -0.19 -7.81
N THR A 104 -4.91 0.09 -6.58
CA THR A 104 -5.53 1.37 -6.20
C THR A 104 -4.57 2.55 -6.43
N ALA A 105 -3.30 2.39 -6.06
CA ALA A 105 -2.26 3.39 -6.30
C ALA A 105 -1.74 3.42 -7.75
N ARG A 106 -2.22 2.51 -8.62
CA ARG A 106 -1.73 2.29 -9.99
C ARG A 106 -0.25 1.95 -10.08
N ALA A 107 0.39 1.57 -8.97
CA ALA A 107 1.77 1.10 -8.95
C ALA A 107 1.95 -0.13 -9.86
N ASN A 108 0.91 -0.96 -9.99
CA ASN A 108 0.91 -2.10 -10.90
C ASN A 108 1.13 -1.74 -12.38
N LYS A 109 0.89 -0.49 -12.79
CA LYS A 109 1.19 -0.03 -14.15
C LYS A 109 2.67 0.24 -14.38
N LEU A 110 3.41 0.51 -13.30
CA LEU A 110 4.84 0.82 -13.30
C LEU A 110 5.73 -0.43 -13.30
N TYR A 111 5.19 -1.60 -12.97
CA TYR A 111 5.94 -2.85 -12.87
C TYR A 111 6.38 -3.37 -14.24
N SER A 112 7.41 -4.22 -14.24
CA SER A 112 7.80 -4.95 -15.45
C SER A 112 6.60 -5.74 -16.02
N GLY A 113 6.37 -5.62 -17.32
CA GLY A 113 5.18 -6.19 -17.98
C GLY A 113 3.86 -5.47 -17.66
N GLY A 114 3.92 -4.36 -16.91
CA GLY A 114 2.80 -3.49 -16.61
C GLY A 114 2.40 -2.58 -17.78
N GLY A 115 1.28 -1.87 -17.61
CA GLY A 115 0.66 -1.10 -18.70
C GLY A 115 1.48 0.08 -19.24
N LEU A 116 2.55 0.49 -18.57
CA LEU A 116 3.47 1.54 -19.04
C LEU A 116 4.76 0.98 -19.65
N GLY A 117 5.00 -0.33 -19.59
CA GLY A 117 6.20 -0.95 -20.15
C GLY A 117 7.51 -0.52 -19.47
N ILE A 118 7.43 0.08 -18.28
CA ILE A 118 8.60 0.46 -17.47
C ILE A 118 8.81 -0.57 -16.35
N ASN A 119 9.98 -0.55 -15.71
CA ASN A 119 10.37 -1.57 -14.72
C ASN A 119 10.68 -0.93 -13.36
N ILE A 120 9.67 -0.32 -12.73
CA ILE A 120 9.78 0.36 -11.43
C ILE A 120 8.98 -0.42 -10.39
N GLN A 121 9.68 -1.15 -9.52
CA GLN A 121 9.08 -2.05 -8.53
C GLN A 121 9.91 -2.16 -7.24
N GLY A 122 10.72 -1.13 -6.94
CA GLY A 122 11.49 -1.03 -5.69
C GLY A 122 12.98 -1.38 -5.80
N GLN A 123 13.49 -1.67 -7.00
CA GLN A 123 14.90 -2.04 -7.18
C GLN A 123 15.85 -0.98 -6.57
N ASN A 124 16.80 -1.44 -5.75
CA ASN A 124 17.81 -0.61 -5.08
C ASN A 124 17.22 0.45 -4.12
N MET A 125 15.94 0.37 -3.76
CA MET A 125 15.33 1.25 -2.77
C MET A 125 15.39 0.63 -1.37
N ILE A 126 15.59 1.47 -0.38
CA ILE A 126 15.48 1.12 1.05
C ILE A 126 14.36 1.98 1.63
N ALA A 127 13.30 1.35 2.12
CA ALA A 127 12.27 2.07 2.88
C ALA A 127 12.66 2.15 4.35
N GLY A 128 12.36 3.26 5.02
CA GLY A 128 12.42 3.35 6.49
C GLY A 128 11.03 3.11 7.06
N GLU A 129 10.93 2.25 8.06
CA GLU A 129 9.70 1.93 8.78
C GLU A 129 9.93 2.16 10.27
N TRP A 130 9.22 3.12 10.86
CA TRP A 130 9.15 3.32 12.31
C TRP A 130 7.75 2.90 12.78
N ASP A 131 7.68 1.88 13.61
CA ASP A 131 6.40 1.29 14.06
C ASP A 131 6.50 0.85 15.53
N GLY A 132 5.47 0.19 16.09
CA GLY A 132 5.45 -0.26 17.49
C GLY A 132 6.31 -1.50 17.78
N GLY A 133 7.39 -1.66 17.03
CA GLY A 133 8.33 -2.79 17.04
C GLY A 133 8.94 -2.99 15.65
N SER A 134 9.75 -4.03 15.49
CA SER A 134 10.36 -4.35 14.20
C SER A 134 9.49 -5.31 13.37
N ALA A 135 9.62 -5.22 12.04
CA ALA A 135 9.04 -6.22 11.15
C ALA A 135 9.75 -7.58 11.33
N ARG A 136 8.99 -8.67 11.28
CA ARG A 136 9.52 -10.03 11.44
C ARG A 136 10.44 -10.41 10.26
N PHE A 137 11.74 -10.18 10.41
CA PHE A 137 12.73 -10.40 9.35
C PHE A 137 12.74 -11.83 8.77
N SER A 138 12.35 -12.83 9.57
CA SER A 138 12.32 -14.24 9.17
C SER A 138 11.06 -14.65 8.38
N HIS A 139 10.10 -13.74 8.18
CA HIS A 139 8.89 -14.05 7.45
C HIS A 139 9.18 -14.39 5.98
N GLN A 140 8.57 -15.45 5.44
CA GLN A 140 8.89 -15.98 4.11
C GLN A 140 8.80 -14.92 2.99
N GLU A 141 7.82 -14.02 3.06
CA GLU A 141 7.63 -12.93 2.08
C GLU A 141 8.77 -11.90 2.06
N PHE A 142 9.67 -11.94 3.03
CA PHE A 142 10.84 -11.08 3.08
C PHE A 142 12.14 -11.79 2.71
N LEU A 143 12.10 -13.10 2.49
CA LEU A 143 13.28 -13.89 2.12
C LEU A 143 13.47 -13.90 0.60
N VAL A 144 14.63 -13.41 0.16
CA VAL A 144 15.09 -13.46 -1.23
C VAL A 144 16.43 -14.19 -1.25
N ASN A 145 16.47 -15.34 -1.93
CA ASN A 145 17.67 -16.21 -1.98
C ASN A 145 18.22 -16.57 -0.59
N GLY A 146 17.33 -16.74 0.39
CA GLY A 146 17.69 -17.08 1.78
C GLY A 146 18.08 -15.89 2.66
N PHE A 147 18.11 -14.67 2.13
CA PHE A 147 18.41 -13.45 2.89
C PHE A 147 17.15 -12.62 3.11
N SER A 148 16.98 -12.10 4.32
CA SER A 148 15.91 -11.16 4.59
C SER A 148 16.20 -9.81 3.95
N LYS A 149 15.16 -9.18 3.42
CA LYS A 149 15.21 -7.77 3.01
C LYS A 149 14.75 -6.80 4.11
N ILE A 150 14.45 -7.31 5.31
CA ILE A 150 14.25 -6.50 6.51
C ILE A 150 15.57 -6.38 7.26
N ASN A 151 15.99 -5.16 7.53
CA ASN A 151 17.12 -4.82 8.38
C ASN A 151 16.58 -4.21 9.67
N ILE A 152 16.73 -4.91 10.80
CA ILE A 152 16.38 -4.36 12.11
C ILE A 152 17.58 -3.55 12.61
N LEU A 153 17.40 -2.24 12.80
CA LEU A 153 18.54 -1.33 13.03
C LEU A 153 18.73 -0.87 14.48
N ASP A 154 17.75 -1.10 15.34
CA ASP A 154 17.74 -0.72 16.75
C ASP A 154 17.56 -1.92 17.71
N GLY A 155 17.44 -3.13 17.17
CA GLY A 155 17.24 -4.35 17.96
C GLY A 155 15.83 -4.51 18.52
N ALA A 156 14.85 -3.74 18.04
CA ALA A 156 13.47 -3.85 18.47
C ALA A 156 12.89 -5.26 18.27
N SER A 157 12.01 -5.67 19.19
CA SER A 157 11.32 -6.96 19.11
C SER A 157 10.33 -6.98 17.95
N GLY A 158 10.10 -8.17 17.38
CA GLY A 158 9.17 -8.34 16.27
C GLY A 158 7.72 -7.99 16.68
N ALA A 159 7.02 -7.23 15.84
CA ALA A 159 5.63 -6.85 16.02
C ALA A 159 4.78 -7.20 14.78
N ASP A 160 3.54 -7.64 15.01
CA ASP A 160 2.64 -8.03 13.92
C ASP A 160 2.22 -6.84 13.07
N HIS A 161 2.00 -5.68 13.69
CA HIS A 161 1.64 -4.45 12.99
C HIS A 161 2.77 -4.00 12.05
N ALA A 162 3.99 -3.89 12.56
CA ALA A 162 5.19 -3.62 11.76
C ALA A 162 5.36 -4.67 10.63
N THR A 163 5.18 -5.96 10.93
CA THR A 163 5.26 -7.01 9.91
C THR A 163 4.22 -6.82 8.79
N HIS A 164 3.00 -6.42 9.12
CA HIS A 164 1.95 -6.14 8.15
C HIS A 164 2.24 -4.88 7.31
N VAL A 165 2.75 -3.82 7.94
CA VAL A 165 3.16 -2.57 7.26
C VAL A 165 4.32 -2.85 6.29
N ALA A 166 5.39 -3.49 6.75
CA ALA A 166 6.48 -3.99 5.92
C ALA A 166 5.99 -4.87 4.77
N GLY A 167 5.00 -5.72 5.02
CA GLY A 167 4.36 -6.54 4.00
C GLY A 167 3.71 -5.70 2.89
N THR A 168 3.07 -4.60 3.25
CA THR A 168 2.43 -3.68 2.30
C THR A 168 3.46 -3.00 1.41
N ILE A 169 4.61 -2.63 2.00
CA ILE A 169 5.70 -1.97 1.30
C ILE A 169 6.43 -2.95 0.40
N ALA A 170 6.99 -4.02 0.98
CA ALA A 170 8.03 -4.78 0.31
C ALA A 170 7.74 -6.27 0.14
N ALA A 171 6.65 -6.90 0.62
CA ALA A 171 6.49 -8.36 0.47
C ALA A 171 6.77 -8.87 -0.96
N GLN A 172 7.56 -9.95 -1.08
CA GLN A 172 8.02 -10.50 -2.37
C GLN A 172 6.86 -10.90 -3.28
N GLY A 173 5.75 -11.33 -2.69
CA GLY A 173 4.63 -11.92 -3.40
C GLY A 173 4.89 -13.37 -3.76
N ILE A 174 5.50 -14.15 -2.85
CA ILE A 174 5.55 -15.62 -2.94
C ILE A 174 4.11 -16.13 -3.00
N ASN A 175 3.26 -15.61 -2.10
CA ASN A 175 1.83 -15.57 -2.31
C ASN A 175 1.48 -14.31 -3.14
N PRO A 176 0.99 -14.45 -4.37
CA PRO A 176 0.69 -13.31 -5.24
C PRO A 176 -0.33 -12.31 -4.65
N LEU A 177 -1.20 -12.75 -3.74
CA LEU A 177 -2.25 -11.92 -3.11
C LEU A 177 -1.70 -10.90 -2.10
N VAL A 178 -0.45 -11.08 -1.64
CA VAL A 178 0.15 -10.24 -0.60
C VAL A 178 1.40 -9.49 -1.07
N ARG A 179 1.69 -9.48 -2.38
CA ARG A 179 2.83 -8.75 -2.94
C ARG A 179 2.79 -7.27 -2.52
N GLY A 180 3.92 -6.78 -2.01
CA GLY A 180 4.11 -5.39 -1.63
C GLY A 180 4.19 -4.46 -2.84
N VAL A 181 3.97 -3.18 -2.62
CA VAL A 181 3.97 -2.15 -3.67
C VAL A 181 5.35 -2.01 -4.32
N ALA A 182 6.42 -2.11 -3.53
CA ALA A 182 7.82 -2.04 -3.92
C ALA A 182 8.52 -3.37 -3.61
N PHE A 183 8.01 -4.48 -4.16
CA PHE A 183 8.43 -5.83 -3.78
C PHE A 183 9.92 -6.17 -4.00
N ASN A 184 10.65 -5.37 -4.77
CA ASN A 184 12.10 -5.47 -4.95
C ASN A 184 12.92 -4.52 -4.04
N SER A 185 12.31 -3.83 -3.09
CA SER A 185 12.99 -2.99 -2.10
C SER A 185 13.41 -3.78 -0.86
N SER A 186 14.31 -3.19 -0.07
CA SER A 186 14.54 -3.57 1.33
C SER A 186 13.89 -2.58 2.28
N ILE A 187 13.82 -2.93 3.57
CA ILE A 187 13.26 -2.10 4.64
C ILE A 187 14.27 -2.04 5.78
N ASN A 188 14.57 -0.82 6.23
CA ASN A 188 15.16 -0.55 7.52
C ASN A 188 14.03 -0.35 8.52
N SER A 189 13.91 -1.27 9.47
CA SER A 189 12.83 -1.34 10.45
C SER A 189 13.33 -0.86 11.81
N TYR A 190 12.52 -0.01 12.43
CA TYR A 190 12.78 0.68 13.69
C TYR A 190 11.54 0.63 14.58
N ASP A 191 11.75 0.59 15.90
CA ASP A 191 10.75 1.03 16.86
C ASP A 191 10.59 2.56 16.77
N TRP A 192 9.37 3.03 17.04
CA TRP A 192 9.07 4.46 17.11
C TRP A 192 9.55 5.15 18.41
N ASN A 193 10.04 4.40 19.40
CA ASN A 193 10.53 4.93 20.69
C ASN A 193 12.06 4.99 20.77
#